data_AF-A0A812THE4-F1
#
_entry.id   AF-A0A812THE4-F1
#
_cell.length_a   1.000
_cell.length_b   1.000
_cell.length_c   1.000
_cell.angle_alpha   90.00
_cell.angle_beta   90.00
_cell.angle_gamma   90.00
#
_symmetry.space_group_name_H-M   'P 1'
#
loop_
_entity.id
_entity.type
_entity.pdbx_description
1 polymer ?
#
loop_
_entity_poly.entity_id
_entity_poly.type
_entity_poly.pdbx_seq_one_letter_code
_entity_poly.pdbx_strand_id
1 'polypeptide(L)'
;MANSSAFEGLHQLQGGNGGGFESWVQEPLADGSPVDLVFATLSETRLQLGPWVREYRTQPSHALDVATYQNSLKEADKKNELPWTSVLDGMAEKYNGNLKTLLLFSRSRFRRDPESLPLFGRLPDKRVAGLALPNPKKAFIGRSLLSRHEELHFCFAGAHFPISDIAAALEDPKKDNLEEAKILLARTLRKVLCKAQRMGLLDDGTILILQGDLNSRTVLRPSGNQLDVLSEVMADKELQAAIRVGLPLLDGEWFEPSNADPSELPVTYKFLHDVGDTFLKGESSLTLKSLLQAASDVELSPKSPSSERYHATLCSLSQQQLKEWGLDFKEGSFRPFRFPASADRLLVWAPTKLARRLRWNFPKGGYEVIHTQGGSDHRPVVLEAALTVVAAVPDTSEPYRPDPSPELIEAVTQDDTDNSDSGESPGLFGSLVARAGVGSSWFRASGGYVR
;
A
#
# COMPACT_ATOMS: atom_id res chain seq x y z
N MET A 1 -3.87 -0.91 -10.15
CA MET A 1 -3.10 -1.90 -9.34
C MET A 1 -3.22 -3.24 -10.03
N ALA A 2 -2.17 -4.05 -10.15
CA ALA A 2 -2.28 -5.40 -10.74
C ALA A 2 -1.51 -6.43 -9.93
N ASN A 3 -2.16 -7.56 -9.65
CA ASN A 3 -1.66 -8.64 -8.81
C ASN A 3 -1.77 -9.94 -9.61
N SER A 4 -0.66 -10.44 -10.16
CA SER A 4 -0.60 -11.77 -10.78
C SER A 4 0.84 -12.12 -11.16
N SER A 5 1.25 -13.32 -10.78
CA SER A 5 2.57 -13.85 -11.11
C SER A 5 2.65 -14.45 -12.52
N ALA A 6 1.51 -14.61 -13.19
CA ALA A 6 1.42 -15.29 -14.49
C ALA A 6 1.80 -14.39 -15.67
N PHE A 7 1.86 -13.06 -15.48
CA PHE A 7 2.11 -12.16 -16.59
C PHE A 7 3.59 -12.00 -16.92
N GLU A 8 3.90 -12.12 -18.21
CA GLU A 8 5.24 -11.96 -18.78
C GLU A 8 5.46 -10.57 -19.39
N GLY A 9 4.38 -9.90 -19.81
CA GLY A 9 4.43 -8.56 -20.43
C GLY A 9 3.24 -7.66 -20.08
N LEU A 10 3.43 -6.35 -20.22
CA LEU A 10 2.39 -5.34 -19.91
C LEU A 10 1.18 -5.42 -20.83
N HIS A 11 1.32 -5.90 -22.07
CA HIS A 11 0.21 -6.13 -22.99
C HIS A 11 -0.80 -7.18 -22.48
N GLN A 12 -0.41 -7.99 -21.49
CA GLN A 12 -1.30 -8.99 -20.86
C GLN A 12 -2.10 -8.41 -19.69
N LEU A 13 -1.73 -7.22 -19.22
CA LEU A 13 -2.54 -6.51 -18.23
C LEU A 13 -3.80 -6.00 -18.92
N GLN A 14 -4.94 -6.35 -18.34
CA GLN A 14 -6.22 -5.91 -18.84
C GLN A 14 -6.48 -4.48 -18.39
N GLY A 15 -7.02 -3.72 -19.32
CA GLY A 15 -7.53 -2.38 -19.17
C GLY A 15 -8.95 -2.37 -18.61
N GLY A 16 -9.45 -1.17 -18.32
CA GLY A 16 -10.88 -0.93 -18.06
C GLY A 16 -11.64 -1.07 -19.36
N ASN A 17 -12.95 -1.34 -19.28
CA ASN A 17 -13.79 -1.60 -20.46
C ASN A 17 -13.32 -2.75 -21.38
N GLY A 18 -12.49 -3.68 -20.87
CA GLY A 18 -11.98 -4.82 -21.65
C GLY A 18 -10.84 -4.49 -22.62
N GLY A 19 -10.30 -3.26 -22.59
CA GLY A 19 -9.07 -2.89 -23.31
C GLY A 19 -7.81 -3.54 -22.72
N GLY A 20 -6.64 -3.19 -23.24
CA GLY A 20 -5.35 -3.53 -22.62
C GLY A 20 -4.81 -2.36 -21.80
N PHE A 21 -3.75 -2.57 -20.99
CA PHE A 21 -3.09 -1.48 -20.24
C PHE A 21 -2.72 -0.26 -21.09
N GLU A 22 -2.38 -0.48 -22.37
CA GLU A 22 -1.99 0.59 -23.30
C GLU A 22 -3.14 1.55 -23.62
N SER A 23 -4.40 1.10 -23.55
CA SER A 23 -5.55 1.99 -23.80
C SER A 23 -5.64 3.08 -22.74
N TRP A 24 -5.38 2.78 -21.45
CA TRP A 24 -5.35 3.79 -20.38
C TRP A 24 -4.28 4.86 -20.55
N VAL A 25 -3.22 4.55 -21.29
CA VAL A 25 -2.10 5.46 -21.52
C VAL A 25 -2.41 6.43 -22.67
N GLN A 26 -3.31 6.05 -23.57
CA GLN A 26 -3.55 6.74 -24.84
C GLN A 26 -4.93 7.39 -24.92
N GLU A 27 -5.94 6.77 -24.32
CA GLU A 27 -7.32 7.25 -24.35
C GLU A 27 -7.49 8.42 -23.38
N PRO A 28 -8.30 9.44 -23.73
CA PRO A 28 -8.73 10.46 -22.77
C PRO A 28 -9.46 9.84 -21.58
N LEU A 29 -9.52 10.58 -20.47
CA LEU A 29 -10.40 10.23 -19.35
C LEU A 29 -11.88 10.21 -19.79
N ALA A 30 -12.75 9.59 -19.00
CA ALA A 30 -14.18 9.51 -19.36
C ALA A 30 -14.89 10.87 -19.53
N ASP A 31 -14.32 11.97 -19.01
CA ASP A 31 -14.81 13.34 -19.22
C ASP A 31 -14.23 14.02 -20.50
N GLY A 32 -13.43 13.28 -21.27
CA GLY A 32 -12.77 13.74 -22.49
C GLY A 32 -11.47 14.51 -22.26
N SER A 33 -11.06 14.73 -21.01
CA SER A 33 -9.80 15.42 -20.71
C SER A 33 -8.58 14.54 -21.03
N PRO A 34 -7.44 15.14 -21.44
CA PRO A 34 -6.24 14.37 -21.73
C PRO A 34 -5.66 13.76 -20.45
N VAL A 35 -5.09 12.56 -20.58
CA VAL A 35 -4.31 11.95 -19.49
C VAL A 35 -2.95 12.64 -19.42
N ASP A 36 -2.68 13.29 -18.28
CA ASP A 36 -1.39 13.94 -18.03
C ASP A 36 -0.38 13.02 -17.32
N LEU A 37 -0.87 11.99 -16.61
CA LEU A 37 -0.09 11.07 -15.79
C LEU A 37 -0.82 9.73 -15.55
N VAL A 38 -0.05 8.64 -15.55
CA VAL A 38 -0.50 7.30 -15.12
C VAL A 38 0.46 6.75 -14.08
N PHE A 39 -0.07 6.34 -12.93
CA PHE A 39 0.67 5.63 -11.89
C PHE A 39 0.08 4.25 -11.65
N ALA A 40 0.93 3.22 -11.71
CA ALA A 40 0.54 1.84 -11.53
C ALA A 40 1.43 1.14 -10.51
N THR A 41 0.79 0.59 -9.47
CA THR A 41 1.42 -0.34 -8.53
C THR A 41 1.16 -1.78 -8.97
N LEU A 42 2.23 -2.56 -9.12
CA LEU A 42 2.22 -3.92 -9.63
C LEU A 42 2.80 -4.83 -8.56
N SER A 43 1.93 -5.34 -7.70
CA SER A 43 2.33 -6.20 -6.60
C SER A 43 2.30 -7.66 -7.05
N GLU A 44 3.21 -8.49 -6.55
CA GLU A 44 3.23 -9.94 -6.88
C GLU A 44 3.49 -10.30 -8.36
N THR A 45 3.99 -9.36 -9.15
CA THR A 45 4.19 -9.59 -10.59
C THR A 45 5.59 -10.09 -10.91
N ARG A 46 5.70 -11.03 -11.87
CA ARG A 46 6.98 -11.39 -12.52
C ARG A 46 7.35 -10.48 -13.68
N LEU A 47 6.46 -9.56 -14.04
CA LEU A 47 6.58 -8.59 -15.13
C LEU A 47 7.95 -7.90 -15.20
N GLN A 48 8.58 -7.96 -16.37
CA GLN A 48 9.81 -7.22 -16.64
C GLN A 48 9.49 -5.84 -17.22
N LEU A 49 9.43 -4.82 -16.37
CA LEU A 49 9.14 -3.44 -16.81
C LEU A 49 10.29 -2.79 -17.60
N GLY A 50 11.53 -3.25 -17.39
CA GLY A 50 12.72 -2.64 -18.00
C GLY A 50 12.70 -2.66 -19.53
N PRO A 51 12.53 -3.82 -20.18
CA PRO A 51 12.39 -3.92 -21.63
C PRO A 51 11.24 -3.04 -22.17
N TRP A 52 10.05 -3.14 -21.57
CA TRP A 52 8.89 -2.37 -22.03
C TRP A 52 9.11 -0.86 -21.91
N VAL A 53 9.66 -0.36 -20.80
CA VAL A 53 9.94 1.08 -20.64
C VAL A 53 10.97 1.58 -21.66
N ARG A 54 11.94 0.75 -22.06
CA ARG A 54 12.89 1.10 -23.13
C ARG A 54 12.18 1.20 -24.47
N GLU A 55 11.37 0.21 -24.81
CA GLU A 55 10.58 0.18 -26.04
C GLU A 55 9.61 1.37 -26.12
N TYR A 56 8.84 1.61 -25.06
CA TYR A 56 7.89 2.71 -24.96
C TYR A 56 8.54 4.07 -25.26
N ARG A 57 9.75 4.31 -24.74
CA ARG A 57 10.50 5.56 -24.96
C ARG A 57 10.98 5.76 -26.40
N THR A 58 11.03 4.71 -27.22
CA THR A 58 11.43 4.82 -28.64
C THR A 58 10.28 5.22 -29.56
N GLN A 59 9.04 5.20 -29.07
CA GLN A 59 7.85 5.53 -29.85
C GLN A 59 7.55 7.03 -29.76
N PRO A 60 7.66 7.81 -30.86
CA PRO A 60 7.69 9.28 -30.82
C PRO A 60 6.32 9.98 -30.73
N SER A 61 5.22 9.26 -30.45
CA SER A 61 3.85 9.79 -30.61
C SER A 61 2.96 9.70 -29.37
N HIS A 62 3.50 9.36 -28.20
CA HIS A 62 2.70 9.24 -26.98
C HIS A 62 2.49 10.59 -26.29
N ALA A 63 1.26 10.84 -25.83
CA ALA A 63 0.93 12.01 -25.00
C ALA A 63 1.73 11.99 -23.67
N LEU A 64 1.92 10.80 -23.10
CA LEU A 64 2.77 10.53 -21.95
C LEU A 64 4.18 10.15 -22.39
N ASP A 65 4.99 11.13 -22.77
CA ASP A 65 6.29 10.92 -23.40
C ASP A 65 7.43 10.52 -22.44
N VAL A 66 7.17 10.35 -21.14
CA VAL A 66 8.12 9.77 -20.18
C VAL A 66 7.50 8.57 -19.48
N ALA A 67 8.22 7.45 -19.53
CA ALA A 67 7.98 6.32 -18.65
C ALA A 67 9.18 6.11 -17.70
N THR A 68 8.91 5.86 -16.42
CA THR A 68 9.88 5.41 -15.41
C THR A 68 9.28 4.28 -14.60
N TYR A 69 10.12 3.44 -14.02
CA TYR A 69 9.67 2.37 -13.14
C TYR A 69 10.61 2.21 -11.96
N GLN A 70 10.13 1.56 -10.91
CA GLN A 70 10.93 1.17 -9.76
C GLN A 70 10.63 -0.27 -9.36
N ASN A 71 11.55 -0.85 -8.61
CA ASN A 71 11.55 -2.25 -8.25
C ASN A 71 12.14 -2.39 -6.85
N SER A 72 11.33 -2.86 -5.90
CA SER A 72 11.70 -2.98 -4.49
C SER A 72 12.93 -3.86 -4.26
N LEU A 73 13.09 -4.97 -5.00
CA LEU A 73 14.28 -5.82 -4.93
C LEU A 73 15.55 -5.04 -5.29
N LYS A 74 15.52 -4.31 -6.41
CA LYS A 74 16.70 -3.56 -6.87
C LYS A 74 17.10 -2.43 -5.92
N GLU A 75 16.13 -1.78 -5.27
CA GLU A 75 16.44 -0.73 -4.29
C GLU A 75 16.89 -1.30 -2.95
N ALA A 76 16.42 -2.50 -2.59
CA ALA A 76 16.95 -3.25 -1.46
C ALA A 76 18.44 -3.62 -1.66
N ASP A 77 18.79 -4.15 -2.84
CA ASP A 77 20.16 -4.60 -3.14
C ASP A 77 21.19 -3.47 -3.03
N LYS A 78 20.83 -2.25 -3.46
CA LYS A 78 21.74 -1.08 -3.39
C LYS A 78 22.11 -0.68 -1.96
N LYS A 79 21.29 -1.00 -0.97
CA LYS A 79 21.51 -0.61 0.43
C LYS A 79 22.29 -1.66 1.23
N ASN A 80 22.38 -2.87 0.72
CA ASN A 80 23.02 -3.97 1.41
C ASN A 80 24.52 -4.03 1.07
N GLU A 81 25.36 -3.45 1.93
CA GLU A 81 26.82 -3.53 1.77
C GLU A 81 27.41 -4.89 2.22
N LEU A 82 26.64 -5.69 2.96
CA LEU A 82 27.12 -6.95 3.55
C LEU A 82 26.89 -8.14 2.59
N PRO A 83 27.92 -8.96 2.30
CA PRO A 83 27.79 -10.06 1.34
C PRO A 83 26.73 -11.11 1.69
N TRP A 84 26.48 -11.36 2.99
CA TRP A 84 25.58 -12.43 3.44
C TRP A 84 24.10 -12.07 3.33
N THR A 85 23.73 -10.78 3.33
CA THR A 85 22.33 -10.35 3.12
C THR A 85 21.88 -10.65 1.70
N SER A 86 22.79 -10.62 0.71
CA SER A 86 22.49 -10.99 -0.68
C SER A 86 22.02 -12.44 -0.83
N VAL A 87 22.52 -13.36 0.01
CA VAL A 87 22.13 -14.79 0.00
C VAL A 87 20.72 -14.95 0.56
N LEU A 88 20.39 -14.24 1.64
CA LEU A 88 19.05 -14.24 2.21
C LEU A 88 18.03 -13.57 1.27
N ASP A 89 18.41 -12.45 0.64
CA ASP A 89 17.56 -11.77 -0.32
C ASP A 89 17.33 -12.63 -1.59
N GLY A 90 18.33 -13.38 -2.06
CA GLY A 90 18.16 -14.33 -3.18
C GLY A 90 17.26 -15.53 -2.87
N MET A 91 17.23 -16.00 -1.62
CA MET A 91 16.24 -16.98 -1.16
C MET A 91 14.85 -16.35 -1.03
N ALA A 92 14.78 -15.12 -0.52
CA ALA A 92 13.55 -14.35 -0.42
C ALA A 92 12.95 -14.02 -1.80
N GLU A 93 13.75 -13.75 -2.83
CA GLU A 93 13.28 -13.46 -4.19
C GLU A 93 12.53 -14.64 -4.83
N LYS A 94 12.98 -15.87 -4.57
CA LYS A 94 12.31 -17.08 -5.08
C LYS A 94 11.00 -17.39 -4.36
N TYR A 95 10.87 -16.93 -3.11
CA TYR A 95 9.71 -17.20 -2.25
C TYR A 95 8.70 -16.06 -2.19
N ASN A 96 9.16 -14.82 -2.33
CA ASN A 96 8.39 -13.62 -2.07
C ASN A 96 8.29 -12.78 -3.35
N GLY A 97 7.06 -12.44 -3.72
CA GLY A 97 6.80 -11.54 -4.84
C GLY A 97 7.53 -10.20 -4.75
N ASN A 98 7.50 -9.43 -5.83
CA ASN A 98 8.21 -8.16 -5.92
C ASN A 98 7.19 -7.01 -6.05
N LEU A 99 7.38 -5.94 -5.28
CA LEU A 99 6.65 -4.70 -5.48
C LEU A 99 7.34 -3.84 -6.54
N LYS A 100 6.60 -3.53 -7.62
CA LYS A 100 7.06 -2.65 -8.69
C LYS A 100 6.09 -1.50 -8.85
N THR A 101 6.61 -0.36 -9.30
CA THR A 101 5.80 0.79 -9.71
C THR A 101 6.18 1.20 -11.11
N LEU A 102 5.18 1.66 -11.86
CA LEU A 102 5.32 2.25 -13.18
C LEU A 102 4.67 3.63 -13.15
N LEU A 103 5.38 4.62 -13.67
CA LEU A 103 4.94 6.00 -13.70
C LEU A 103 5.18 6.55 -15.12
N LEU A 104 4.09 6.94 -15.77
CA LEU A 104 4.09 7.59 -17.07
C LEU A 104 3.57 9.02 -16.92
N PHE A 105 4.16 9.98 -17.60
CA PHE A 105 3.71 11.37 -17.51
C PHE A 105 4.15 12.19 -18.73
N SER A 106 3.43 13.29 -18.97
CA SER A 106 3.80 14.27 -20.00
C SER A 106 4.90 15.21 -19.52
N ARG A 107 6.01 15.32 -20.26
CA ARG A 107 7.10 16.28 -20.00
C ARG A 107 6.65 17.72 -20.10
N SER A 108 5.57 17.99 -20.84
CA SER A 108 5.04 19.34 -20.96
C SER A 108 4.46 19.83 -19.63
N ARG A 109 3.92 18.92 -18.82
CA ARG A 109 3.28 19.18 -17.53
C ARG A 109 4.20 18.95 -16.34
N PHE A 110 5.01 17.89 -16.40
CA PHE A 110 5.82 17.44 -15.27
C PHE A 110 7.29 17.32 -15.64
N ARG A 111 8.14 17.35 -14.62
CA ARG A 111 9.54 16.91 -14.71
C ARG A 111 9.85 15.99 -13.54
N ARG A 112 10.82 15.10 -13.70
CA ARG A 112 11.35 14.38 -12.55
C ARG A 112 11.98 15.37 -11.60
N ASP A 113 11.79 15.17 -10.31
CA ASP A 113 12.56 15.87 -9.31
C ASP A 113 14.00 15.31 -9.33
N PRO A 114 15.01 16.10 -9.76
CA PRO A 114 16.39 15.64 -9.86
C PRO A 114 17.06 15.45 -8.50
N GLU A 115 16.54 16.09 -7.45
CA GLU A 115 17.10 16.06 -6.09
C GLU A 115 16.43 14.98 -5.23
N SER A 116 15.21 14.57 -5.58
CA SER A 116 14.52 13.49 -4.87
C SER A 116 15.24 12.14 -5.01
N LEU A 117 15.58 11.57 -3.85
CA LEU A 117 15.91 10.16 -3.75
C LEU A 117 14.63 9.31 -3.91
N PRO A 118 14.73 8.07 -4.43
CA PRO A 118 13.62 7.12 -4.44
C PRO A 118 13.03 6.90 -3.04
N LEU A 119 11.76 7.24 -2.82
CA LEU A 119 11.07 6.90 -1.59
C LEU A 119 11.02 5.37 -1.47
N PHE A 120 11.77 4.77 -0.54
CA PHE A 120 11.80 3.32 -0.38
C PHE A 120 11.97 2.92 1.08
N GLY A 121 11.07 2.05 1.56
CA GLY A 121 11.15 1.44 2.88
C GLY A 121 10.56 0.04 2.89
N ARG A 122 11.18 -0.86 3.67
CA ARG A 122 10.67 -2.20 3.96
C ARG A 122 9.66 -2.13 5.10
N LEU A 123 8.62 -2.96 5.04
CA LEU A 123 7.59 -3.11 6.06
C LEU A 123 7.60 -4.55 6.56
N PRO A 124 8.48 -4.89 7.52
CA PRO A 124 8.66 -6.29 7.93
C PRO A 124 7.39 -6.83 8.61
N ASP A 125 6.93 -8.00 8.13
CA ASP A 125 5.72 -8.69 8.61
C ASP A 125 6.06 -9.66 9.76
N LYS A 126 7.28 -10.20 9.80
CA LYS A 126 7.71 -11.15 10.85
C LYS A 126 9.16 -10.92 11.27
N ARG A 127 9.40 -11.11 12.57
CA ARG A 127 10.74 -11.23 13.15
C ARG A 127 11.02 -12.69 13.50
N VAL A 128 12.23 -13.16 13.21
CA VAL A 128 12.73 -14.47 13.65
C VAL A 128 13.99 -14.23 14.46
N ALA A 129 14.00 -14.69 15.72
CA ALA A 129 15.08 -14.42 16.68
C ALA A 129 15.40 -12.92 16.83
N GLY A 130 14.37 -12.07 16.83
CA GLY A 130 14.51 -10.61 16.92
C GLY A 130 14.91 -9.91 15.61
N LEU A 131 15.31 -10.67 14.57
CA LEU A 131 15.69 -10.12 13.27
C LEU A 131 14.47 -10.03 12.36
N ALA A 132 14.22 -8.84 11.82
CA ALA A 132 13.20 -8.62 10.79
C ALA A 132 13.59 -9.39 9.52
N LEU A 133 12.75 -10.34 9.10
CA LEU A 133 12.99 -11.05 7.85
C LEU A 133 12.68 -10.12 6.67
N PRO A 134 13.61 -9.95 5.72
CA PRO A 134 13.37 -9.11 4.56
C PRO A 134 12.27 -9.74 3.71
N ASN A 135 11.15 -9.02 3.58
CA ASN A 135 10.11 -9.34 2.62
C ASN A 135 10.03 -8.20 1.61
N PRO A 136 10.72 -8.30 0.45
CA PRO A 136 10.74 -7.24 -0.56
C PRO A 136 9.34 -6.95 -1.13
N LYS A 137 8.42 -7.92 -1.06
CA LYS A 137 7.00 -7.72 -1.37
C LYS A 137 6.38 -6.68 -0.46
N LYS A 138 6.68 -6.74 0.85
CA LYS A 138 6.11 -5.88 1.89
C LYS A 138 6.96 -4.64 2.05
N ALA A 139 6.70 -3.68 1.19
CA ALA A 139 7.45 -2.45 1.11
C ALA A 139 6.55 -1.31 0.63
N PHE A 140 7.11 -0.12 0.62
CA PHE A 140 6.65 0.96 -0.23
C PHE A 140 7.80 1.47 -1.08
N ILE A 141 7.52 1.81 -2.33
CA ILE A 141 8.51 2.33 -3.28
C ILE A 141 7.92 3.38 -4.19
N GLY A 142 8.63 4.47 -4.38
CA GLY A 142 8.09 5.65 -5.01
C GLY A 142 9.10 6.65 -5.54
N ARG A 143 8.61 7.58 -6.34
CA ARG A 143 9.40 8.65 -6.94
C ARG A 143 8.60 9.93 -7.01
N SER A 144 9.32 11.04 -6.95
CA SER A 144 8.74 12.35 -7.06
C SER A 144 8.83 13.00 -8.43
N LEU A 145 7.84 13.84 -8.71
CA LEU A 145 7.72 14.73 -9.85
C LEU A 145 7.49 16.16 -9.38
N LEU A 146 7.95 17.11 -10.16
CA LEU A 146 7.60 18.53 -10.02
C LEU A 146 6.64 18.91 -11.13
N SER A 147 5.56 19.61 -10.78
CA SER A 147 4.73 20.30 -11.78
C SER A 147 5.54 21.44 -12.40
N ARG A 148 5.33 21.68 -13.70
CA ARG A 148 5.99 22.78 -14.43
C ARG A 148 5.23 24.09 -14.37
N HIS A 149 3.92 24.00 -14.17
CA HIS A 149 3.04 25.17 -14.16
C HIS A 149 2.74 25.65 -12.74
N GLU A 150 2.93 24.77 -11.76
CA GLU A 150 2.63 25.01 -10.36
C GLU A 150 3.84 24.61 -9.55
N GLU A 151 4.11 25.31 -8.46
CA GLU A 151 5.17 24.95 -7.49
C GLU A 151 4.71 23.77 -6.62
N LEU A 152 4.21 22.71 -7.25
CA LEU A 152 3.74 21.49 -6.60
C LEU A 152 4.72 20.35 -6.79
N HIS A 153 4.91 19.62 -5.71
CA HIS A 153 5.73 18.43 -5.64
C HIS A 153 4.80 17.22 -5.45
N PHE A 154 4.83 16.29 -6.40
CA PHE A 154 4.05 15.06 -6.33
C PHE A 154 4.97 13.90 -6.01
N CYS A 155 4.78 13.25 -4.86
CA CYS A 155 5.48 12.03 -4.51
C CYS A 155 4.55 10.83 -4.72
N PHE A 156 4.86 9.94 -5.66
CA PHE A 156 4.05 8.74 -5.92
C PHE A 156 4.72 7.52 -5.31
N ALA A 157 4.01 6.77 -4.47
CA ALA A 157 4.50 5.54 -3.87
C ALA A 157 3.51 4.39 -4.04
N GLY A 158 4.03 3.25 -4.49
CA GLY A 158 3.32 1.99 -4.49
C GLY A 158 3.59 1.30 -3.16
N ALA A 159 2.61 0.60 -2.61
CA ALA A 159 2.75 -0.08 -1.33
C ALA A 159 2.11 -1.47 -1.31
N HIS A 160 2.63 -2.31 -0.43
CA HIS A 160 1.99 -3.56 -0.05
C HIS A 160 2.21 -3.74 1.45
N PHE A 161 1.17 -3.44 2.21
CA PHE A 161 1.26 -3.41 3.67
C PHE A 161 1.35 -4.82 4.26
N PRO A 162 1.99 -4.98 5.43
CA PRO A 162 1.96 -6.23 6.18
C PRO A 162 0.53 -6.49 6.66
N ILE A 163 0.15 -7.77 6.76
CA ILE A 163 -1.21 -8.18 7.13
C ILE A 163 -1.21 -9.03 8.39
N SER A 164 -0.08 -9.60 8.81
CA SER A 164 -0.03 -10.53 9.94
C SER A 164 -0.64 -9.93 11.21
N ASP A 165 -0.26 -8.69 11.52
CA ASP A 165 -0.62 -8.05 12.78
C ASP A 165 -2.06 -7.55 12.75
N ILE A 166 -2.50 -7.00 11.61
CA ILE A 166 -3.91 -6.62 11.40
C ILE A 166 -4.79 -7.88 11.46
N ALA A 167 -4.36 -8.99 10.85
CA ALA A 167 -5.10 -10.25 10.92
C ALA A 167 -5.19 -10.77 12.36
N ALA A 168 -4.10 -10.69 13.13
CA ALA A 168 -4.10 -11.07 14.54
C ALA A 168 -5.04 -10.17 15.36
N ALA A 169 -5.01 -8.85 15.14
CA ALA A 169 -5.89 -7.89 15.79
C ALA A 169 -7.38 -8.16 15.50
N LEU A 170 -7.71 -8.53 14.25
CA LEU A 170 -9.08 -8.84 13.83
C LEU A 170 -9.62 -10.15 14.41
N GLU A 171 -8.75 -11.02 14.91
CA GLU A 171 -9.12 -12.34 15.42
C GLU A 171 -8.98 -12.48 16.93
N ASP A 172 -8.43 -11.48 17.62
CA ASP A 172 -8.31 -11.50 19.07
C ASP A 172 -9.67 -11.17 19.71
N PRO A 173 -10.36 -12.12 20.36
CA PRO A 173 -11.67 -11.86 20.96
C PRO A 173 -11.60 -11.02 22.24
N LYS A 174 -10.39 -10.71 22.74
CA LYS A 174 -10.19 -10.02 24.03
C LYS A 174 -10.00 -8.51 23.88
N LYS A 175 -9.78 -8.01 22.66
CA LYS A 175 -9.48 -6.62 22.37
C LYS A 175 -10.61 -5.96 21.57
N ASP A 176 -10.57 -4.64 21.43
CA ASP A 176 -11.36 -3.99 20.38
C ASP A 176 -10.63 -4.16 19.05
N ASN A 177 -11.11 -5.11 18.24
CA ASN A 177 -10.52 -5.50 16.97
C ASN A 177 -10.32 -4.31 16.02
N LEU A 178 -11.22 -3.32 16.06
CA LEU A 178 -11.11 -2.14 15.21
C LEU A 178 -9.98 -1.23 15.66
N GLU A 179 -9.91 -0.93 16.96
CA GLU A 179 -8.96 0.04 17.48
C GLU A 179 -7.52 -0.45 17.35
N GLU A 180 -7.26 -1.72 17.64
CA GLU A 180 -5.95 -2.32 17.43
C GLU A 180 -5.57 -2.31 15.94
N ALA A 181 -6.51 -2.65 15.04
CA ALA A 181 -6.25 -2.60 13.59
C ALA A 181 -5.98 -1.18 13.09
N LYS A 182 -6.70 -0.17 13.60
CA LYS A 182 -6.48 1.25 13.30
C LYS A 182 -5.07 1.68 13.70
N ILE A 183 -4.64 1.36 14.93
CA ILE A 183 -3.31 1.69 15.44
C ILE A 183 -2.22 1.05 14.57
N LEU A 184 -2.36 -0.23 14.20
CA LEU A 184 -1.39 -0.93 13.34
C LEU A 184 -1.28 -0.31 11.94
N LEU A 185 -2.42 0.10 11.36
CA LEU A 185 -2.43 0.78 10.08
C LEU A 185 -1.83 2.20 10.18
N ALA A 186 -2.14 2.93 11.24
CA ALA A 186 -1.57 4.24 11.54
C ALA A 186 -0.04 4.18 11.73
N ARG A 187 0.49 3.18 12.44
CA ARG A 187 1.93 2.91 12.54
C ARG A 187 2.56 2.76 11.15
N THR A 188 1.91 2.02 10.27
CA THR A 188 2.41 1.78 8.91
C THR A 188 2.42 3.07 8.09
N LEU A 189 1.34 3.86 8.13
CA LEU A 189 1.29 5.17 7.47
C LEU A 189 2.32 6.16 8.02
N ARG A 190 2.54 6.15 9.34
CA ARG A 190 3.60 6.93 9.99
C ARG A 190 4.97 6.54 9.46
N LYS A 191 5.29 5.24 9.33
CA LYS A 191 6.58 4.78 8.76
C LYS A 191 6.82 5.35 7.36
N VAL A 192 5.78 5.45 6.53
CA VAL A 192 5.86 6.08 5.20
C VAL A 192 6.20 7.57 5.33
N LEU A 193 5.50 8.32 6.19
CA LEU A 193 5.78 9.74 6.43
C LEU A 193 7.18 9.99 7.01
N CYS A 194 7.58 9.23 8.02
CA CYS A 194 8.93 9.28 8.60
C CYS A 194 10.00 9.10 7.51
N LYS A 195 9.81 8.14 6.61
CA LYS A 195 10.76 7.91 5.52
C LYS A 195 10.75 9.06 4.51
N ALA A 196 9.57 9.49 4.05
CA ALA A 196 9.46 10.59 3.10
C ALA A 196 10.07 11.90 3.66
N GLN A 197 9.83 12.19 4.94
CA GLN A 197 10.42 13.31 5.66
C GLN A 197 11.95 13.24 5.70
N ARG A 198 12.52 12.11 6.14
CA ARG A 198 13.98 11.92 6.22
C ARG A 198 14.66 12.03 4.86
N MET A 199 13.92 11.78 3.78
CA MET A 199 14.38 11.89 2.41
C MET A 199 14.19 13.30 1.82
N GLY A 200 13.70 14.26 2.62
CA GLY A 200 13.47 15.63 2.17
C GLY A 200 12.35 15.77 1.15
N LEU A 201 11.44 14.80 1.08
CA LEU A 201 10.38 14.78 0.05
C LEU A 201 9.12 15.53 0.45
N LEU A 202 9.00 15.95 1.71
CA LEU A 202 7.79 16.58 2.25
C LEU A 202 8.03 18.05 2.57
N ASP A 203 7.28 18.93 1.90
CA ASP A 203 7.24 20.38 2.09
C ASP A 203 5.79 20.93 1.99
N ASP A 204 5.61 22.26 2.03
CA ASP A 204 4.31 22.94 1.94
C ASP A 204 3.59 22.71 0.59
N GLY A 205 4.32 22.37 -0.46
CA GLY A 205 3.82 22.13 -1.81
C GLY A 205 3.68 20.64 -2.16
N THR A 206 3.89 19.74 -1.20
CA THR A 206 3.95 18.31 -1.46
C THR A 206 2.59 17.63 -1.37
N ILE A 207 2.28 16.82 -2.38
CA ILE A 207 1.19 15.84 -2.40
C ILE A 207 1.83 14.45 -2.49
N LEU A 208 1.73 13.68 -1.41
CA LEU A 208 2.18 12.29 -1.38
C LEU A 208 0.99 11.37 -1.71
N ILE A 209 1.06 10.68 -2.83
CA ILE A 209 0.07 9.73 -3.31
C ILE A 209 0.58 8.32 -3.04
N LEU A 210 -0.15 7.56 -2.23
CA LEU A 210 0.15 6.19 -1.87
C LEU A 210 -0.92 5.25 -2.45
N GLN A 211 -0.51 4.25 -3.23
CA GLN A 211 -1.42 3.31 -3.88
C GLN A 211 -0.94 1.87 -3.66
N GLY A 212 -1.85 0.92 -3.51
CA GLY A 212 -1.51 -0.51 -3.55
C GLY A 212 -2.40 -1.34 -2.65
N ASP A 213 -1.92 -2.54 -2.29
CA ASP A 213 -2.56 -3.35 -1.26
C ASP A 213 -2.25 -2.75 0.12
N LEU A 214 -3.10 -1.84 0.55
CA LEU A 214 -2.99 -1.16 1.84
C LEU A 214 -3.57 -2.01 2.98
N ASN A 215 -4.05 -3.22 2.65
CA ASN A 215 -4.58 -4.17 3.60
C ASN A 215 -5.69 -3.61 4.50
N SER A 216 -6.53 -2.70 3.99
CA SER A 216 -7.78 -2.38 4.68
C SER A 216 -8.64 -3.64 4.80
N ARG A 217 -9.35 -3.75 5.93
CA ARG A 217 -10.17 -4.91 6.26
C ARG A 217 -11.51 -4.47 6.80
N THR A 218 -12.49 -5.34 6.60
CA THR A 218 -13.86 -5.16 7.06
C THR A 218 -13.98 -5.64 8.50
N VAL A 219 -14.55 -4.81 9.38
CA VAL A 219 -14.96 -5.17 10.73
C VAL A 219 -16.47 -5.24 10.80
N LEU A 220 -17.02 -6.43 11.06
CA LEU A 220 -18.46 -6.61 11.31
C LEU A 220 -18.74 -6.47 12.81
N ARG A 221 -19.43 -5.39 13.19
CA ARG A 221 -19.81 -5.12 14.59
C ARG A 221 -21.04 -5.96 15.00
N PRO A 222 -21.24 -6.15 16.32
CA PRO A 222 -22.42 -6.85 16.83
C PRO A 222 -23.78 -6.25 16.45
N SER A 223 -23.81 -4.97 16.09
CA SER A 223 -25.02 -4.30 15.59
C SER A 223 -25.40 -4.69 14.16
N GLY A 224 -24.51 -5.40 13.44
CA GLY A 224 -24.65 -5.64 12.00
C GLY A 224 -23.99 -4.56 11.13
N ASN A 225 -23.48 -3.48 11.75
CA ASN A 225 -22.75 -2.45 11.02
C ASN A 225 -21.40 -2.98 10.56
N GLN A 226 -21.04 -2.67 9.33
CA GLN A 226 -19.71 -2.88 8.78
C GLN A 226 -18.89 -1.61 8.90
N LEU A 227 -17.62 -1.76 9.24
CA LEU A 227 -16.65 -0.67 9.30
C LEU A 227 -15.43 -1.06 8.45
N ASP A 228 -14.84 -0.11 7.74
CA ASP A 228 -13.59 -0.28 7.00
C ASP A 228 -12.46 0.32 7.82
N VAL A 229 -11.47 -0.49 8.21
CA VAL A 229 -10.38 -0.04 9.10
C VAL A 229 -9.69 1.21 8.55
N LEU A 230 -9.40 1.27 7.25
CA LEU A 230 -8.74 2.42 6.65
C LEU A 230 -9.60 3.68 6.69
N SER A 231 -10.87 3.61 6.32
CA SER A 231 -11.80 4.73 6.42
C SER A 231 -11.93 5.24 7.87
N GLU A 232 -11.95 4.35 8.86
CA GLU A 232 -11.95 4.72 10.29
C GLU A 232 -10.65 5.42 10.71
N VAL A 233 -9.49 5.01 10.18
CA VAL A 233 -8.22 5.75 10.41
C VAL A 233 -8.25 7.14 9.78
N MET A 234 -8.87 7.32 8.61
CA MET A 234 -8.96 8.62 7.94
C MET A 234 -9.92 9.58 8.68
N ALA A 235 -10.99 9.04 9.27
CA ALA A 235 -11.96 9.79 10.04
C ALA A 235 -11.45 10.21 11.44
N ASP A 236 -10.55 9.42 12.03
CA ASP A 236 -10.04 9.65 13.39
C ASP A 236 -8.99 10.78 13.44
N LYS A 237 -9.42 11.96 13.87
CA LYS A 237 -8.56 13.15 13.94
C LYS A 237 -7.47 13.06 15.00
N GLU A 238 -7.71 12.38 16.13
CA GLU A 238 -6.68 12.16 17.15
C GLU A 238 -5.60 11.22 16.63
N LEU A 239 -5.99 10.13 15.96
CA LEU A 239 -5.05 9.20 15.36
C LEU A 239 -4.24 9.86 14.22
N GLN A 240 -4.88 10.68 13.37
CA GLN A 240 -4.17 11.49 12.36
C GLN A 240 -3.17 12.47 12.99
N ALA A 241 -3.50 13.04 14.15
CA ALA A 241 -2.55 13.86 14.90
C ALA A 241 -1.38 13.02 15.44
N ALA A 242 -1.67 11.87 16.06
CA ALA A 242 -0.66 10.95 16.61
C ALA A 242 0.35 10.47 15.55
N ILE A 243 -0.12 10.17 14.33
CA ILE A 243 0.73 9.79 13.18
C ILE A 243 1.84 10.82 12.91
N ARG A 244 1.63 12.10 13.23
CA ARG A 244 2.56 13.21 12.92
C ARG A 244 3.43 13.65 14.09
N VAL A 245 3.10 13.25 15.32
CA VAL A 245 3.80 13.72 16.52
C VAL A 245 5.31 13.46 16.42
N GLY A 246 6.12 14.47 16.72
CA GLY A 246 7.59 14.35 16.68
C GLY A 246 8.21 14.33 15.29
N LEU A 247 7.41 14.41 14.21
CA LEU A 247 7.92 14.62 12.86
C LEU A 247 8.04 16.13 12.63
N PRO A 248 9.16 16.64 12.08
CA PRO A 248 9.32 18.05 11.73
C PRO A 248 8.56 18.34 10.41
N LEU A 249 7.27 17.98 10.41
CA LEU A 249 6.37 18.12 9.28
C LEU A 249 5.43 19.29 9.53
N LEU A 250 4.99 19.87 8.43
CA LEU A 250 3.86 20.78 8.44
C LEU A 250 2.60 20.01 8.84
N ASP A 251 1.60 20.73 9.30
CA ASP A 251 0.28 20.15 9.44
C ASP A 251 -0.15 19.57 8.11
N GLY A 252 -0.31 18.26 8.05
CA GLY A 252 -0.99 17.56 6.96
C GLY A 252 -1.90 16.47 7.50
N GLU A 253 -2.64 15.81 6.65
CA GLU A 253 -3.45 14.64 7.03
C GLU A 253 -3.47 13.64 5.88
N TRP A 254 -3.62 12.36 6.22
CA TRP A 254 -3.99 11.35 5.25
C TRP A 254 -5.48 11.46 4.97
N PHE A 255 -5.86 11.33 3.71
CA PHE A 255 -7.25 11.23 3.30
C PHE A 255 -7.36 10.36 2.04
N GLU A 256 -8.55 9.85 1.79
CA GLU A 256 -8.87 9.16 0.55
C GLU A 256 -9.64 10.10 -0.38
N PRO A 257 -9.16 10.35 -1.62
CA PRO A 257 -9.82 11.28 -2.53
C PRO A 257 -11.25 10.90 -2.94
N SER A 258 -11.57 9.61 -3.05
CA SER A 258 -12.84 9.15 -3.63
C SER A 258 -14.06 9.47 -2.77
N ASN A 259 -13.90 9.77 -1.47
CA ASN A 259 -14.97 10.05 -0.50
C ASN A 259 -16.18 9.09 -0.57
N ALA A 260 -15.98 7.89 -1.13
CA ALA A 260 -17.05 6.92 -1.30
C ALA A 260 -17.42 6.35 0.07
N ASP A 261 -18.72 6.05 0.24
CA ASP A 261 -19.17 5.29 1.41
C ASP A 261 -18.38 3.96 1.46
N PRO A 262 -17.74 3.61 2.59
CA PRO A 262 -16.94 2.39 2.68
C PRO A 262 -17.69 1.11 2.31
N SER A 263 -19.02 1.10 2.46
CA SER A 263 -19.88 -0.02 2.08
C SER A 263 -20.08 -0.18 0.57
N GLU A 264 -19.97 0.93 -0.18
CA GLU A 264 -20.13 0.99 -1.63
C GLU A 264 -18.80 0.80 -2.36
N LEU A 265 -17.69 0.74 -1.61
CA LEU A 265 -16.40 0.44 -2.19
C LEU A 265 -16.39 -0.98 -2.76
N PRO A 266 -15.75 -1.17 -3.92
CA PRO A 266 -15.72 -2.47 -4.52
C PRO A 266 -14.81 -3.40 -3.71
N VAL A 267 -15.24 -4.64 -3.59
CA VAL A 267 -14.45 -5.73 -3.03
C VAL A 267 -13.31 -6.02 -3.98
N THR A 268 -12.08 -5.96 -3.47
CA THR A 268 -10.86 -6.25 -4.23
C THR A 268 -10.19 -7.50 -3.73
N TYR A 269 -10.56 -8.00 -2.55
CA TYR A 269 -9.91 -9.12 -1.90
C TYR A 269 -10.81 -10.34 -1.74
N LYS A 270 -10.16 -11.51 -1.73
CA LYS A 270 -10.70 -12.86 -1.54
C LYS A 270 -11.41 -13.42 -2.77
N PHE A 271 -10.84 -13.21 -3.95
CA PHE A 271 -11.35 -13.83 -5.16
C PHE A 271 -10.70 -15.19 -5.46
N LEU A 272 -11.42 -16.05 -6.18
CA LEU A 272 -10.92 -17.21 -6.90
C LEU A 272 -10.07 -16.77 -8.09
N HIS A 273 -9.50 -17.72 -8.83
CA HIS A 273 -8.83 -17.38 -10.09
C HIS A 273 -9.81 -16.82 -11.12
N ASP A 274 -10.98 -17.43 -11.23
CA ASP A 274 -12.02 -17.11 -12.23
C ASP A 274 -13.26 -16.52 -11.55
N VAL A 275 -13.99 -15.69 -12.30
CA VAL A 275 -15.29 -15.12 -11.91
C VAL A 275 -16.34 -15.66 -12.87
N GLY A 276 -17.58 -15.81 -12.43
CA GLY A 276 -18.66 -16.35 -13.26
C GLY A 276 -19.06 -15.42 -14.40
N ASP A 277 -19.46 -16.02 -15.53
CA ASP A 277 -19.82 -15.30 -16.75
C ASP A 277 -21.07 -14.42 -16.59
N THR A 278 -22.00 -14.79 -15.71
CA THR A 278 -23.22 -14.01 -15.46
C THR A 278 -22.87 -12.73 -14.71
N PHE A 279 -21.99 -12.81 -13.72
CA PHE A 279 -21.47 -11.64 -13.00
C PHE A 279 -20.72 -10.71 -13.95
N LEU A 280 -19.82 -11.24 -14.78
CA LEU A 280 -19.04 -10.46 -15.76
C LEU A 280 -19.92 -9.74 -16.81
N LYS A 281 -21.12 -10.26 -17.10
CA LYS A 281 -22.07 -9.65 -18.05
C LYS A 281 -23.01 -8.63 -17.41
N GLY A 282 -23.23 -8.72 -16.09
CA GLY A 282 -24.35 -8.08 -15.41
C GLY A 282 -23.99 -6.87 -14.56
N GLU A 283 -22.88 -6.91 -13.81
CA GLU A 283 -22.60 -5.94 -12.75
C GLU A 283 -21.31 -5.14 -12.96
N SER A 284 -21.32 -3.90 -12.44
CA SER A 284 -20.20 -2.95 -12.49
C SER A 284 -19.11 -3.22 -11.44
N SER A 285 -19.45 -3.84 -10.30
CA SER A 285 -18.52 -4.44 -9.32
C SER A 285 -19.27 -5.07 -8.14
N LEU A 286 -18.65 -6.01 -7.43
CA LEU A 286 -19.15 -6.54 -6.15
C LEU A 286 -18.80 -5.55 -5.03
N THR A 287 -19.78 -5.10 -4.24
CA THR A 287 -19.55 -4.24 -3.07
C THR A 287 -19.84 -4.98 -1.77
N LEU A 288 -19.35 -4.45 -0.64
CA LEU A 288 -19.70 -5.03 0.66
C LEU A 288 -21.19 -4.89 0.96
N LYS A 289 -21.81 -3.78 0.57
CA LYS A 289 -23.25 -3.58 0.68
C LYS A 289 -24.05 -4.65 -0.05
N SER A 290 -23.74 -4.94 -1.32
CA SER A 290 -24.48 -5.96 -2.07
C SER A 290 -24.26 -7.36 -1.49
N LEU A 291 -23.05 -7.65 -1.01
CA LEU A 291 -22.75 -8.89 -0.31
C LEU A 291 -23.58 -9.05 0.98
N LEU A 292 -23.62 -8.02 1.83
CA LEU A 292 -24.39 -8.08 3.08
C LEU A 292 -25.90 -8.13 2.84
N GLN A 293 -26.40 -7.42 1.81
CA GLN A 293 -27.81 -7.47 1.42
C GLN A 293 -28.21 -8.86 0.93
N ALA A 294 -27.35 -9.55 0.18
CA ALA A 294 -27.63 -10.94 -0.20
C ALA A 294 -27.58 -11.91 0.99
N ALA A 295 -26.86 -11.55 2.04
CA ALA A 295 -26.75 -12.36 3.26
C ALA A 295 -27.83 -12.06 4.32
N SER A 296 -28.65 -11.01 4.14
CA SER A 296 -29.54 -10.48 5.18
C SER A 296 -30.70 -11.40 5.57
N ASP A 297 -30.89 -12.53 4.88
CA ASP A 297 -31.91 -13.53 5.20
C ASP A 297 -31.57 -14.36 6.45
N VAL A 298 -30.37 -14.17 7.04
CA VAL A 298 -29.97 -14.89 8.25
C VAL A 298 -30.12 -14.01 9.49
N GLU A 299 -31.13 -14.30 10.30
CA GLU A 299 -31.25 -13.78 11.66
C GLU A 299 -30.09 -14.30 12.52
N LEU A 300 -29.00 -13.53 12.60
CA LEU A 300 -27.92 -13.83 13.53
C LEU A 300 -28.31 -13.36 14.92
N SER A 301 -28.19 -14.27 15.90
CA SER A 301 -28.31 -13.91 17.30
C SER A 301 -27.33 -12.77 17.62
N PRO A 302 -27.77 -11.66 18.23
CA PRO A 302 -26.89 -10.54 18.56
C PRO A 302 -25.76 -10.92 19.52
N LYS A 303 -25.84 -12.10 20.17
CA LYS A 303 -24.83 -12.63 21.10
C LYS A 303 -23.76 -13.50 20.44
N SER A 304 -23.83 -13.78 19.14
CA SER A 304 -22.79 -14.58 18.47
C SER A 304 -21.45 -13.83 18.50
N PRO A 305 -20.33 -14.54 18.82
CA PRO A 305 -18.98 -14.05 18.61
C PRO A 305 -18.80 -13.39 17.24
N SER A 306 -17.97 -12.35 17.16
CA SER A 306 -17.73 -11.63 15.90
C SER A 306 -17.29 -12.59 14.79
N SER A 307 -16.42 -13.55 15.10
CA SER A 307 -15.94 -14.58 14.16
C SER A 307 -17.05 -15.42 13.54
N GLU A 308 -18.08 -15.75 14.31
CA GLU A 308 -19.24 -16.52 13.83
C GLU A 308 -20.07 -15.69 12.84
N ARG A 309 -20.09 -14.36 12.96
CA ARG A 309 -20.85 -13.50 12.05
C ARG A 309 -20.26 -13.48 10.66
N TYR A 310 -18.94 -13.25 10.55
CA TYR A 310 -18.28 -13.29 9.24
C TYR A 310 -18.49 -14.64 8.55
N HIS A 311 -18.38 -15.72 9.30
CA HIS A 311 -18.60 -17.08 8.79
C HIS A 311 -20.06 -17.28 8.36
N ALA A 312 -21.01 -16.94 9.22
CA ALA A 312 -22.43 -17.10 8.94
C ALA A 312 -22.93 -16.25 7.78
N THR A 313 -22.41 -15.02 7.61
CA THR A 313 -22.69 -14.15 6.46
C THR A 313 -22.24 -14.79 5.14
N LEU A 314 -21.16 -15.55 5.12
CA LEU A 314 -20.75 -16.27 3.89
C LEU A 314 -21.47 -17.61 3.73
N CYS A 315 -21.78 -18.29 4.84
CA CYS A 315 -22.58 -19.53 4.81
C CYS A 315 -24.04 -19.32 4.42
N SER A 316 -24.59 -18.11 4.59
CA SER A 316 -25.94 -17.77 4.13
C SER A 316 -26.04 -17.69 2.61
N LEU A 317 -24.93 -17.46 1.93
CA LEU A 317 -24.87 -17.37 0.48
C LEU A 317 -24.77 -18.77 -0.12
N SER A 318 -25.48 -18.98 -1.24
CA SER A 318 -25.37 -20.26 -1.95
C SER A 318 -23.97 -20.44 -2.54
N GLN A 319 -23.48 -21.69 -2.60
CA GLN A 319 -22.20 -22.00 -3.23
C GLN A 319 -22.14 -21.57 -4.71
N GLN A 320 -23.30 -21.61 -5.39
CA GLN A 320 -23.41 -21.11 -6.76
C GLN A 320 -23.18 -19.60 -6.83
N GLN A 321 -23.78 -18.83 -5.92
CA GLN A 321 -23.61 -17.37 -5.88
C GLN A 321 -22.19 -16.97 -5.50
N LEU A 322 -21.59 -17.61 -4.50
CA LEU A 322 -20.19 -17.39 -4.13
C LEU A 322 -19.25 -17.64 -5.32
N LYS A 323 -19.48 -18.74 -6.05
CA LYS A 323 -18.72 -19.07 -7.26
C LYS A 323 -18.96 -18.06 -8.38
N GLU A 324 -20.20 -17.61 -8.56
CA GLU A 324 -20.57 -16.64 -9.59
C GLU A 324 -19.87 -15.30 -9.37
N TRP A 325 -19.86 -14.82 -8.13
CA TRP A 325 -19.09 -13.65 -7.71
C TRP A 325 -17.58 -13.88 -7.69
N GLY A 326 -17.15 -15.15 -7.83
CA GLY A 326 -15.76 -15.53 -7.78
C GLY A 326 -15.13 -15.36 -6.39
N LEU A 327 -15.88 -15.49 -5.30
CA LEU A 327 -15.34 -15.40 -3.93
C LEU A 327 -14.72 -16.74 -3.48
N ASP A 328 -13.48 -16.70 -2.99
CA ASP A 328 -12.77 -17.87 -2.45
C ASP A 328 -13.17 -18.11 -0.99
N PHE A 329 -14.32 -18.74 -0.76
CA PHE A 329 -14.78 -19.15 0.56
C PHE A 329 -14.52 -20.63 0.83
N LYS A 330 -13.83 -20.93 1.93
CA LYS A 330 -13.53 -22.28 2.40
C LYS A 330 -14.06 -22.47 3.81
N GLU A 331 -15.29 -22.95 3.92
CA GLU A 331 -16.06 -23.05 5.16
C GLU A 331 -15.24 -23.62 6.34
N GLY A 332 -14.62 -24.78 6.16
CA GLY A 332 -13.87 -25.47 7.23
C GLY A 332 -12.53 -24.82 7.63
N SER A 333 -12.09 -23.77 6.94
CA SER A 333 -10.82 -23.07 7.23
C SER A 333 -10.97 -21.54 7.19
N PHE A 334 -12.21 -21.08 7.35
CA PHE A 334 -12.53 -19.67 7.32
C PHE A 334 -11.91 -18.95 8.52
N ARG A 335 -11.49 -17.70 8.28
CA ARG A 335 -10.88 -16.83 9.28
C ARG A 335 -11.40 -15.40 9.05
N PRO A 336 -11.76 -14.63 10.09
CA PRO A 336 -12.33 -13.28 9.95
C PRO A 336 -11.54 -12.33 9.04
N PHE A 337 -10.21 -12.30 9.14
CA PHE A 337 -9.38 -11.42 8.28
C PHE A 337 -9.42 -11.78 6.77
N ARG A 338 -9.99 -12.95 6.44
CA ARG A 338 -10.23 -13.42 5.06
C ARG A 338 -11.61 -13.01 4.53
N PHE A 339 -12.39 -12.28 5.30
CA PHE A 339 -13.65 -11.74 4.81
C PHE A 339 -13.39 -10.79 3.63
N PRO A 340 -14.29 -10.74 2.62
CA PRO A 340 -14.21 -9.78 1.53
C PRO A 340 -13.95 -8.35 2.01
N ALA A 341 -13.08 -7.63 1.30
CA ALA A 341 -12.66 -6.28 1.67
C ALA A 341 -12.20 -5.48 0.45
N SER A 342 -12.19 -4.14 0.58
CA SER A 342 -11.60 -3.21 -0.38
C SER A 342 -10.16 -2.89 0.03
N ALA A 343 -9.25 -3.84 -0.22
CA ALA A 343 -7.87 -3.79 0.26
C ALA A 343 -6.96 -2.91 -0.61
N ASP A 344 -7.26 -2.84 -1.90
CA ASP A 344 -6.48 -2.12 -2.91
C ASP A 344 -7.04 -0.70 -3.07
N ARG A 345 -6.30 0.31 -2.57
CA ARG A 345 -6.81 1.69 -2.39
C ARG A 345 -5.77 2.74 -2.76
N LEU A 346 -6.22 3.99 -2.89
CA LEU A 346 -5.39 5.18 -3.05
C LEU A 346 -5.59 6.12 -1.86
N LEU A 347 -4.48 6.50 -1.22
CA LEU A 347 -4.43 7.50 -0.17
C LEU A 347 -3.60 8.68 -0.62
N VAL A 348 -3.94 9.84 -0.08
CA VAL A 348 -3.19 11.08 -0.28
C VAL A 348 -2.84 11.64 1.08
N TRP A 349 -1.58 12.03 1.25
CA TRP A 349 -1.17 12.95 2.29
C TRP A 349 -0.82 14.28 1.64
N ALA A 350 -1.30 15.37 2.23
CA ALA A 350 -0.89 16.72 1.85
C ALA A 350 -0.93 17.62 3.09
N PRO A 351 -0.12 18.70 3.13
CA PRO A 351 -0.26 19.74 4.14
C PRO A 351 -1.69 20.29 4.15
N THR A 352 -2.27 20.56 5.31
CA THR A 352 -3.67 20.97 5.50
C THR A 352 -4.03 22.18 4.64
N LYS A 353 -3.13 23.16 4.51
CA LYS A 353 -3.31 24.33 3.64
C LYS A 353 -3.44 23.94 2.17
N LEU A 354 -2.65 22.97 1.71
CA LEU A 354 -2.70 22.46 0.35
C LEU A 354 -3.90 21.53 0.16
N ALA A 355 -4.17 20.61 1.08
CA ALA A 355 -5.29 19.67 1.05
C ALA A 355 -6.64 20.39 0.85
N ARG A 356 -6.86 21.51 1.56
CA ARG A 356 -8.06 22.36 1.40
C ARG A 356 -8.24 22.95 0.00
N ARG A 357 -7.18 23.02 -0.81
CA ARG A 357 -7.19 23.50 -2.19
C ARG A 357 -7.35 22.39 -3.22
N LEU A 358 -7.18 21.13 -2.82
CA LEU A 358 -7.32 19.99 -3.74
C LEU A 358 -8.81 19.73 -4.00
N ARG A 359 -9.17 19.60 -5.27
CA ARG A 359 -10.50 19.19 -5.73
C ARG A 359 -10.32 18.02 -6.66
N TRP A 360 -10.89 16.88 -6.29
CA TRP A 360 -10.83 15.66 -7.06
C TRP A 360 -12.15 15.45 -7.77
N ASN A 361 -12.08 15.17 -9.06
CA ASN A 361 -13.19 14.69 -9.88
C ASN A 361 -12.89 13.26 -10.31
N PHE A 362 -13.88 12.38 -10.30
CA PHE A 362 -13.76 10.99 -10.73
C PHE A 362 -14.68 10.76 -11.92
N PRO A 363 -14.19 10.92 -13.17
CA PRO A 363 -15.02 10.82 -14.36
C PRO A 363 -15.82 9.50 -14.49
N LYS A 364 -15.30 8.42 -13.90
CA LYS A 364 -15.96 7.11 -13.83
C LYS A 364 -16.70 6.82 -12.53
N GLY A 365 -16.82 7.81 -11.64
CA GLY A 365 -17.52 7.66 -10.36
C GLY A 365 -16.73 6.99 -9.24
N GLY A 366 -15.50 6.54 -9.47
CA GLY A 366 -14.63 5.99 -8.43
C GLY A 366 -13.78 4.82 -8.90
N TYR A 367 -13.59 3.84 -8.02
CA TYR A 367 -12.79 2.65 -8.28
C TYR A 367 -13.53 1.68 -9.23
N GLU A 368 -12.82 1.20 -10.25
CA GLU A 368 -13.27 0.16 -11.18
C GLU A 368 -12.44 -1.11 -10.96
N VAL A 369 -13.09 -2.25 -10.70
CA VAL A 369 -12.41 -3.54 -10.49
C VAL A 369 -12.40 -4.37 -11.77
N ILE A 370 -11.22 -4.85 -12.15
CA ILE A 370 -11.02 -5.62 -13.38
C ILE A 370 -11.21 -7.11 -13.05
N HIS A 371 -12.47 -7.53 -12.99
CA HIS A 371 -12.84 -8.90 -12.63
C HIS A 371 -12.39 -9.96 -13.65
N THR A 372 -12.18 -9.55 -14.90
CA THR A 372 -11.67 -10.42 -15.99
C THR A 372 -10.19 -10.78 -15.83
N GLN A 373 -9.45 -10.07 -14.96
CA GLN A 373 -8.04 -10.34 -14.73
C GLN A 373 -7.87 -11.33 -13.58
N GLY A 374 -7.50 -12.57 -13.90
CA GLY A 374 -7.23 -13.63 -12.94
C GLY A 374 -5.80 -13.62 -12.37
N GLY A 375 -5.45 -14.68 -11.63
CA GLY A 375 -4.08 -14.96 -11.18
C GLY A 375 -3.70 -14.46 -9.78
N SER A 376 -4.63 -13.86 -9.04
CA SER A 376 -4.45 -13.46 -7.63
C SER A 376 -5.78 -13.52 -6.87
N ASP A 377 -5.70 -13.66 -5.55
CA ASP A 377 -6.83 -13.48 -4.63
C ASP A 377 -7.22 -12.00 -4.44
N HIS A 378 -6.39 -11.10 -4.97
CA HIS A 378 -6.73 -9.70 -5.16
C HIS A 378 -7.08 -9.41 -6.63
N ARG A 379 -8.10 -8.58 -6.85
CA ARG A 379 -8.47 -8.08 -8.17
C ARG A 379 -7.84 -6.71 -8.44
N PRO A 380 -7.32 -6.49 -9.65
CA PRO A 380 -6.85 -5.18 -10.08
C PRO A 380 -7.93 -4.11 -9.95
N VAL A 381 -7.49 -2.90 -9.60
CA VAL A 381 -8.38 -1.73 -9.53
C VAL A 381 -7.78 -0.58 -10.31
N VAL A 382 -8.66 0.19 -10.95
CA VAL A 382 -8.38 1.43 -11.66
C VAL A 382 -9.10 2.57 -10.97
N LEU A 383 -8.50 3.75 -11.00
CA LEU A 383 -9.14 4.97 -10.57
C LEU A 383 -8.80 6.05 -11.60
N GLU A 384 -9.81 6.54 -12.32
CA GLU A 384 -9.69 7.73 -13.15
C GLU A 384 -9.98 8.95 -12.30
N ALA A 385 -9.03 9.88 -12.26
CA ALA A 385 -9.13 11.06 -11.42
C ALA A 385 -8.58 12.29 -12.14
N ALA A 386 -9.30 13.39 -12.06
CA ALA A 386 -8.83 14.72 -12.42
C ALA A 386 -8.65 15.53 -11.14
N LEU A 387 -7.42 16.01 -10.92
CA LEU A 387 -7.08 16.86 -9.78
C LEU A 387 -7.02 18.32 -10.24
N THR A 388 -7.79 19.17 -9.56
CA THR A 388 -7.69 20.63 -9.67
C THR A 388 -7.16 21.20 -8.36
N VAL A 389 -6.19 22.11 -8.45
CA VAL A 389 -5.67 22.84 -7.29
C VAL A 389 -6.20 24.28 -7.34
N VAL A 390 -7.15 24.61 -6.47
CA VAL A 390 -7.74 25.95 -6.47
C VAL A 390 -6.79 26.96 -5.82
N ALA A 391 -7.00 28.25 -6.11
CA ALA A 391 -6.27 29.32 -5.44
C ALA A 391 -6.48 29.25 -3.92
N ALA A 392 -5.46 29.66 -3.15
CA ALA A 392 -5.59 29.72 -1.70
C ALA A 392 -6.68 30.74 -1.33
N VAL A 393 -7.69 30.28 -0.59
CA VAL A 393 -8.62 31.19 0.07
C VAL A 393 -7.91 31.70 1.34
N PRO A 394 -7.92 33.03 1.62
CA PRO A 394 -7.40 33.55 2.88
C PRO A 394 -8.15 32.92 4.04
N ASP A 395 -7.55 31.90 4.62
CA ASP A 395 -8.13 31.19 5.76
C ASP A 395 -7.62 31.87 7.03
N THR A 396 -8.55 32.51 7.73
CA THR A 396 -8.27 33.17 9.01
C THR A 396 -8.48 32.22 10.19
N SER A 397 -9.03 31.03 9.94
CA SER A 397 -9.22 30.03 10.98
C SER A 397 -7.98 29.16 11.12
N GLU A 398 -7.41 29.10 12.33
CA GLU A 398 -6.43 28.06 12.62
C GLU A 398 -7.13 26.69 12.51
N PRO A 399 -6.54 25.72 11.81
CA PRO A 399 -7.08 24.38 11.78
C PRO A 399 -7.17 23.83 13.21
N TYR A 400 -8.33 23.27 13.57
CA TYR A 400 -8.43 22.52 14.82
C TYR A 400 -7.41 21.38 14.80
N ARG A 401 -6.55 21.35 15.83
CA ARG A 401 -5.57 20.29 16.04
C ARG A 401 -5.96 19.57 17.33
N PRO A 402 -6.49 18.35 17.26
CA PRO A 402 -6.67 17.58 18.49
C PRO A 402 -5.29 17.24 19.05
N ASP A 403 -5.17 17.32 20.38
CA ASP A 403 -3.99 16.84 21.09
C ASP A 403 -4.21 15.34 21.38
N PRO A 404 -3.49 14.43 20.69
CA PRO A 404 -3.65 13.01 20.92
C PRO A 404 -3.16 12.63 22.32
N SER A 405 -3.80 11.63 22.94
CA SER A 405 -3.38 11.17 24.26
C SER A 405 -1.96 10.60 24.24
N PRO A 406 -1.20 10.71 25.35
CA PRO A 406 0.14 10.12 25.44
C PRO A 406 0.18 8.62 25.11
N GLU A 407 -0.84 7.87 25.52
CA GLU A 407 -0.96 6.44 25.24
C GLU A 407 -1.12 6.16 23.75
N LEU A 408 -1.89 7.00 23.04
CA LEU A 408 -2.07 6.88 21.59
C LEU A 408 -0.77 7.24 20.85
N ILE A 409 -0.06 8.27 21.30
CA ILE A 409 1.25 8.64 20.76
C ILE A 409 2.22 7.47 20.94
N GLU A 410 2.35 6.93 22.15
CA GLU A 410 3.23 5.79 22.43
C GLU A 410 2.85 4.59 21.56
N ALA A 411 1.55 4.29 21.46
CA ALA A 411 1.05 3.22 20.61
C ALA A 411 1.45 3.45 19.14
N VAL A 412 1.26 4.62 18.55
CA VAL A 412 1.57 4.86 17.12
C VAL A 412 3.07 4.98 16.85
N THR A 413 3.87 5.38 17.83
CA THR A 413 5.32 5.64 17.67
C THR A 413 6.22 4.48 18.10
N GLN A 414 5.67 3.41 18.67
CA GLN A 414 6.41 2.26 19.22
C GLN A 414 7.51 1.72 18.27
N ASP A 415 7.24 1.70 16.97
CA ASP A 415 8.14 1.12 15.96
C ASP A 415 9.15 2.10 15.35
N ASP A 416 9.15 3.38 15.76
CA ASP A 416 10.05 4.39 15.18
C ASP A 416 11.53 4.08 15.49
N THR A 417 11.78 3.41 16.61
CA THR A 417 13.12 3.02 17.08
C THR A 417 13.71 1.84 16.31
N ASP A 418 12.85 0.97 15.77
CA ASP A 418 13.25 -0.20 14.99
C ASP A 418 13.62 0.13 13.53
N ASN A 419 13.34 1.37 13.10
CA ASN A 419 13.64 1.88 11.76
C ASN A 419 15.08 2.39 11.61
N SER A 420 16.04 1.85 12.38
CA SER A 420 17.47 2.00 12.11
C SER A 420 17.86 1.16 10.87
N ASP A 421 17.23 1.48 9.75
CA ASP A 421 17.64 1.16 8.38
C ASP A 421 18.94 1.93 8.01
N SER A 422 19.53 2.64 8.98
CA SER A 422 20.89 3.10 8.93
C SER A 422 21.80 1.88 9.02
N GLY A 423 22.36 1.47 7.89
CA GLY A 423 23.56 0.62 7.83
C GLY A 423 24.74 1.16 8.67
N GLU A 424 24.61 2.32 9.29
CA GLU A 424 25.42 2.77 10.41
C GLU A 424 25.00 2.06 11.70
N SER A 425 25.43 0.80 11.86
CA SER A 425 25.53 0.22 13.20
C SER A 425 26.64 0.95 13.97
N PRO A 426 26.39 1.56 15.14
CA PRO A 426 27.47 1.96 16.02
C PRO A 426 28.11 0.69 16.60
N GLY A 427 29.23 0.26 16.01
CA GLY A 427 30.27 -0.53 16.67
C GLY A 427 29.84 -1.75 17.50
N LEU A 428 29.02 -2.65 16.97
CA LEU A 428 28.65 -3.90 17.67
C LEU A 428 29.72 -5.03 17.56
N PHE A 429 30.86 -4.76 16.93
CA PHE A 429 31.97 -5.72 16.82
C PHE A 429 32.86 -5.83 18.08
N GLY A 430 32.68 -4.97 19.08
CA GLY A 430 33.45 -5.06 20.34
C GLY A 430 33.00 -6.16 21.30
N SER A 431 31.80 -6.71 21.13
CA SER A 431 31.16 -7.58 22.15
C SER A 431 31.20 -9.08 21.82
N LEU A 432 31.24 -9.46 20.54
CA LEU A 432 31.13 -10.86 20.12
C LEU A 432 32.46 -11.62 19.98
N VAL A 433 33.60 -10.94 20.06
CA VAL A 433 34.92 -11.60 20.09
C VAL A 433 35.35 -12.00 21.52
N ALA A 434 34.69 -11.50 22.56
CA ALA A 434 35.05 -11.80 23.95
C ALA A 434 34.45 -13.10 24.52
N ARG A 435 33.72 -13.90 23.72
CA ARG A 435 33.02 -15.11 24.21
C ARG A 435 33.34 -16.42 23.49
N ALA A 436 34.40 -16.46 22.68
CA ALA A 436 35.00 -17.72 22.25
C ALA A 436 36.25 -18.00 23.09
N GLY A 437 36.04 -18.63 24.25
CA GLY A 437 37.13 -19.26 25.00
C GLY A 437 37.68 -20.44 24.20
N VAL A 438 38.90 -20.30 23.69
CA VAL A 438 39.72 -21.42 23.25
C VAL A 438 41.05 -21.31 23.98
N GLY A 439 41.26 -22.25 24.89
CA GLY A 439 42.54 -22.47 25.57
C GLY A 439 43.58 -23.11 24.66
N SER A 440 44.75 -23.36 25.26
CA SER A 440 45.97 -24.01 24.74
C SER A 440 46.72 -23.21 23.67
N SER A 441 47.81 -22.52 24.02
CA SER A 441 49.18 -23.00 24.31
C SER A 441 49.94 -23.49 23.06
N TRP A 442 51.23 -23.13 22.99
CA TRP A 442 52.26 -23.44 21.99
C TRP A 442 52.47 -22.38 20.89
N PHE A 443 53.45 -21.48 21.08
CA PHE A 443 54.77 -21.61 20.43
C PHE A 443 55.84 -20.72 21.10
N ARG A 444 57.06 -21.26 21.12
CA ARG A 444 58.28 -20.74 21.71
C ARG A 444 58.91 -19.60 20.88
N ALA A 445 59.72 -18.85 21.62
CA ALA A 445 60.71 -17.86 21.20
C ALA A 445 61.64 -18.25 20.04
N SER A 446 61.92 -17.24 19.20
CA SER A 446 63.22 -16.83 18.64
C SER A 446 62.93 -15.47 17.97
N GLY A 447 63.58 -14.35 18.28
CA GLY A 447 65.01 -14.10 18.34
C GLY A 447 65.39 -13.30 17.08
N GLY A 448 65.61 -11.99 17.19
CA GLY A 448 66.16 -11.20 16.08
C GLY A 448 65.83 -9.70 16.09
N TYR A 449 66.68 -8.91 16.73
CA TYR A 449 66.88 -7.48 16.42
C TYR A 449 67.73 -7.37 15.14
N VAL A 450 67.35 -6.53 14.17
CA VAL A 450 68.26 -5.62 13.44
C VAL A 450 67.44 -4.40 12.96
N ARG A 451 68.10 -3.24 13.03
CA ARG A 451 67.72 -1.84 12.79
C ARG A 451 66.73 -1.53 11.67
#